data_AF-A0A7W7S193-F1
#
_entry.id   AF-A0A7W7S193-F1
#
_cell.length_a   1.000
_cell.length_b   1.000
_cell.length_c   1.000
_cell.angle_alpha   90.00
_cell.angle_beta   90.00
_cell.angle_gamma   90.00
#
_symmetry.space_group_name_H-M   'P 1'
#
loop_
_entity.id
_entity.type
_entity.pdbx_description
1 polymer ?
#
loop_
_entity_poly.entity_id
_entity_poly.type
_entity_poly.pdbx_seq_one_letter_code
_entity_poly.pdbx_strand_id
1 'polypeptide(L)'
;MALRLTAALSHHGVPADIQPYRSADGEALVSVWLGLLVRTNERRIRWIIPGTERRRGKPLWTWAREPDNAAARLAEHYRQLRDQPVHTTILGGPLLADAFLDDALRKRDATPR
;
A
#
# COMPACT_ATOMS: atom_id res chain seq x y z
N MET A 1 12.95 6.96 -1.19
CA MET A 1 12.00 6.28 -2.11
C MET A 1 10.58 6.85 -2.02
N ALA A 2 9.97 6.89 -0.83
CA ALA A 2 8.59 7.38 -0.64
C ALA A 2 8.30 8.76 -1.25
N LEU A 3 9.17 9.76 -1.04
CA LEU A 3 9.01 11.10 -1.62
C LEU A 3 9.01 11.10 -3.16
N ARG A 4 9.85 10.25 -3.77
CA ARG A 4 9.89 10.12 -5.24
C ARG A 4 8.62 9.46 -5.75
N LEU A 5 8.10 8.47 -5.02
CA LEU A 5 6.84 7.83 -5.34
C LEU A 5 5.66 8.81 -5.22
N THR A 6 5.58 9.62 -4.16
CA THR A 6 4.49 10.59 -4.00
C THR A 6 4.52 11.69 -5.06
N ALA A 7 5.72 12.13 -5.45
CA ALA A 7 5.88 13.06 -6.58
C ALA A 7 5.39 12.43 -7.90
N ALA A 8 5.79 11.19 -8.19
CA ALA A 8 5.33 10.48 -9.38
C ALA A 8 3.80 10.25 -9.38
N LEU A 9 3.22 9.88 -8.24
CA LEU A 9 1.76 9.75 -8.08
C LEU A 9 1.03 11.07 -8.31
N SER A 10 1.60 12.19 -7.86
CA SER A 10 1.04 13.52 -8.07
C SER A 10 0.99 13.89 -9.56
N HIS A 11 1.99 13.48 -10.37
CA HIS A 11 1.95 13.65 -11.83
C HIS A 11 0.79 12.89 -12.49
N HIS A 12 0.34 11.79 -11.88
CA HIS A 12 -0.83 11.03 -12.33
C HIS A 12 -2.15 11.52 -11.71
N GLY A 13 -2.15 12.61 -10.95
CA GLY A 13 -3.34 13.13 -10.27
C GLY A 13 -3.83 12.24 -9.12
N VAL A 14 -2.96 11.39 -8.59
CA VAL A 14 -3.29 10.47 -7.50
C VAL A 14 -2.85 11.09 -6.17
N PRO A 15 -3.78 11.38 -5.25
CA PRO A 15 -3.43 11.85 -3.91
C PRO A 15 -2.71 10.73 -3.15
N ALA A 16 -1.66 11.09 -2.41
CA ALA A 16 -0.90 10.14 -1.61
C ALA A 16 -0.24 10.82 -0.42
N ASP A 17 -0.37 10.20 0.75
CA ASP A 17 0.16 10.70 2.01
C ASP A 17 1.18 9.74 2.60
N ILE A 18 2.38 10.24 2.88
CA ILE A 18 3.39 9.49 3.64
C ILE A 18 2.97 9.49 5.10
N GLN A 19 2.77 8.30 5.64
CA GLN A 19 2.35 8.15 7.03
C GLN A 19 3.59 8.11 7.93
N PRO A 20 3.52 8.71 9.14
CA PRO A 20 4.57 8.57 10.15
C PRO A 20 4.61 7.12 10.65
N TYR A 21 5.34 6.28 9.93
CA TYR A 21 5.48 4.84 10.17
C TYR A 21 6.96 4.49 10.25
N ARG A 22 7.35 3.81 11.34
CA ARG A 22 8.68 3.22 11.53
C ARG A 22 8.57 1.70 11.59
N SER A 23 8.71 1.05 10.43
CA SER A 23 9.01 -0.39 10.43
C SER A 23 10.40 -0.63 11.00
N ALA A 24 10.61 -1.79 11.62
CA ALA A 24 11.94 -2.27 12.01
C ALA A 24 12.88 -2.37 10.79
N ASP A 25 12.33 -2.60 9.60
CA ASP A 25 13.07 -2.79 8.35
C ASP A 25 13.32 -1.48 7.58
N GLY A 26 13.04 -0.32 8.18
CA GLY A 26 13.22 0.99 7.54
C GLY A 26 12.24 1.27 6.38
N GLU A 27 11.12 0.54 6.33
CA GLU A 27 10.06 0.81 5.36
C GLU A 27 9.22 2.02 5.77
N ALA A 28 8.93 2.88 4.80
CA ALA A 28 7.92 3.92 4.86
C ALA A 28 6.57 3.38 4.37
N LEU A 29 5.49 3.90 4.94
CA LEU A 29 4.12 3.60 4.52
C LEU A 29 3.55 4.82 3.79
N VAL A 30 2.97 4.58 2.62
CA VAL A 30 2.28 5.59 1.81
C VAL A 30 0.84 5.13 1.64
N SER A 31 -0.10 5.97 2.08
CA SER A 31 -1.53 5.77 1.88
C SER A 31 -1.94 6.45 0.58
N VAL A 32 -2.58 5.71 -0.32
CA VAL A 32 -3.00 6.23 -1.64
C VAL A 32 -4.53 6.33 -1.72
N TRP A 33 -5.22 5.30 -1.24
CA TRP A 33 -6.67 5.25 -1.18
C TRP A 33 -7.10 4.27 -0.09
N LEU A 34 -8.39 4.26 0.25
CA LEU A 34 -8.97 3.26 1.15
C LEU A 34 -8.58 1.85 0.65
N GLY A 35 -7.89 1.08 1.50
CA GLY A 35 -7.40 -0.27 1.18
C GLY A 35 -6.21 -0.36 0.20
N LEU A 36 -5.78 0.75 -0.42
CA LEU A 36 -4.59 0.81 -1.28
C LEU A 36 -3.42 1.43 -0.52
N LEU A 37 -2.67 0.55 0.14
CA LEU A 37 -1.52 0.89 0.96
C LEU A 37 -0.23 0.44 0.29
N VAL A 38 0.78 1.30 0.32
CA VAL A 38 2.09 1.04 -0.26
C VAL A 38 3.14 1.05 0.84
N ARG A 39 3.93 -0.01 0.92
CA ARG A 39 5.16 -0.05 1.73
C ARG A 39 6.35 0.13 0.80
N THR A 40 7.29 0.96 1.19
CA THR A 40 8.47 1.21 0.36
C THR A 40 9.71 1.43 1.21
N ASN A 41 10.83 0.89 0.74
CA ASN A 41 12.17 1.23 1.22
C ASN A 41 13.04 1.61 0.01
N GLU A 42 14.35 1.73 0.21
CA GLU A 42 15.27 2.09 -0.87
C GLU A 42 15.38 1.04 -1.99
N ARG A 43 14.93 -0.20 -1.75
CA ARG A 43 15.12 -1.34 -2.67
C ARG A 43 13.86 -1.70 -3.47
N ARG A 44 12.68 -1.48 -2.90
CA ARG A 44 11.41 -1.88 -3.52
C ARG A 44 10.23 -1.06 -3.04
N ILE A 45 9.19 -1.07 -3.85
CA ILE A 45 7.86 -0.53 -3.59
C ILE A 45 6.89 -1.70 -3.69
N ARG A 46 6.14 -2.00 -2.63
CA ARG A 46 5.15 -3.08 -2.59
C ARG A 46 3.81 -2.53 -2.15
N TRP A 47 2.72 -2.98 -2.75
CA TRP A 47 1.39 -2.52 -2.37
C TRP A 47 0.38 -3.65 -2.46
N ILE A 48 -0.74 -3.41 -1.81
CA ILE A 48 -1.86 -4.33 -1.72
C ILE A 48 -3.00 -3.74 -2.53
N ILE A 49 -3.63 -4.58 -3.35
CA ILE A 49 -4.84 -4.23 -4.05
C ILE A 49 -6.00 -4.95 -3.34
N PRO A 50 -6.97 -4.20 -2.76
CA PRO A 50 -8.07 -4.80 -2.04
C PRO A 50 -9.08 -5.45 -3.00
N GLY A 51 -9.62 -6.61 -2.62
CA GLY A 51 -10.84 -7.17 -3.22
C GLY A 51 -10.82 -7.54 -4.71
N THR A 52 -9.67 -7.69 -5.36
CA THR A 52 -9.61 -7.87 -6.84
C THR A 52 -10.16 -9.19 -7.38
N GLU A 53 -10.40 -10.21 -6.56
CA GLU A 53 -10.87 -11.51 -7.04
C GLU A 53 -12.37 -11.70 -6.78
N ARG A 54 -13.19 -11.62 -7.85
CA ARG A 54 -14.66 -11.84 -7.86
C ARG A 54 -15.12 -13.14 -7.20
N ARG A 55 -14.22 -14.08 -6.86
CA ARG A 55 -14.56 -15.39 -6.27
C ARG A 55 -14.04 -15.65 -4.86
N ARG A 56 -13.06 -14.90 -4.33
CA ARG A 56 -12.47 -15.20 -2.99
C ARG A 56 -12.05 -14.00 -2.14
N GLY A 57 -12.19 -12.76 -2.62
CA GLY A 57 -11.98 -11.57 -1.78
C GLY A 57 -10.59 -11.43 -1.15
N LYS A 58 -9.56 -12.12 -1.70
CA LYS A 58 -8.20 -12.07 -1.15
C LYS A 58 -7.44 -10.85 -1.67
N PRO A 59 -6.73 -10.10 -0.81
CA PRO A 59 -5.86 -9.02 -1.23
C PRO A 59 -4.72 -9.54 -2.11
N LEU A 60 -4.47 -8.86 -3.23
CA LEU A 60 -3.33 -9.16 -4.10
C LEU A 60 -2.13 -8.28 -3.72
N TRP A 61 -1.02 -8.92 -3.38
CA TRP A 61 0.25 -8.22 -3.19
C TRP A 61 1.00 -8.11 -4.51
N THR A 62 1.48 -6.91 -4.82
CA THR A 62 2.36 -6.69 -5.97
C THR A 62 3.50 -5.73 -5.62
N TRP A 63 4.45 -5.59 -6.53
CA TRP A 63 5.64 -4.77 -6.31
C TRP A 63 6.23 -4.21 -7.61
N ALA A 64 7.08 -3.21 -7.44
CA ALA A 64 7.96 -2.63 -8.44
C ALA A 64 9.24 -2.10 -7.76
N ARG A 65 10.31 -1.84 -8.53
CA ARG A 65 11.54 -1.21 -8.03
C ARG A 65 11.58 0.29 -8.30
N GLU A 66 11.01 0.70 -9.42
CA GLU A 66 11.07 2.08 -9.90
C GLU A 66 9.81 2.86 -9.50
N PRO A 67 9.96 4.08 -8.95
CA PRO A 67 8.84 4.93 -8.58
C PRO A 67 7.84 5.19 -9.70
N ASP A 68 8.32 5.47 -10.92
CA ASP A 68 7.46 5.86 -12.03
C ASP A 68 6.60 4.69 -12.52
N ASN A 69 7.19 3.50 -12.63
CA ASN A 69 6.46 2.28 -12.94
C ASN A 69 5.46 1.92 -11.83
N ALA A 70 5.88 2.05 -10.56
CA ALA A 70 4.97 1.85 -9.43
C ALA A 70 3.80 2.84 -9.48
N ALA A 71 4.06 4.12 -9.73
CA ALA A 71 3.06 5.18 -9.78
C ALA A 71 2.06 4.96 -10.92
N ALA A 72 2.52 4.59 -12.12
CA ALA A 72 1.64 4.29 -13.25
C ALA A 72 0.67 3.14 -12.92
N ARG A 73 1.17 2.06 -12.30
CA ARG A 73 0.34 0.91 -11.90
C ARG A 73 -0.59 1.24 -10.74
N LEU A 74 -0.13 2.01 -9.76
CA LEU A 74 -0.94 2.50 -8.66
C LEU A 74 -2.06 3.43 -9.16
N ALA A 75 -1.80 4.27 -10.15
CA ALA A 75 -2.80 5.13 -10.77
C ALA A 75 -3.90 4.32 -11.46
N GLU A 76 -3.54 3.22 -12.12
CA GLU A 76 -4.53 2.29 -12.68
C GLU A 76 -5.41 1.68 -11.59
N HIS A 77 -4.81 1.14 -10.53
CA HIS A 77 -5.57 0.58 -9.42
C HIS A 77 -6.41 1.62 -8.67
N TYR A 78 -5.89 2.84 -8.50
CA TYR A 78 -6.59 3.96 -7.89
C TYR A 78 -7.88 4.27 -8.65
N ARG A 79 -7.82 4.38 -9.99
CA ARG A 79 -9.01 4.62 -10.81
C ARG A 79 -10.03 3.48 -10.66
N GLN A 80 -9.57 2.24 -10.76
CA GLN A 80 -10.42 1.06 -10.61
C GLN A 80 -11.11 0.99 -9.25
N LEU A 81 -10.45 1.41 -8.17
CA LEU A 81 -11.00 1.41 -6.81
C LEU A 81 -11.88 2.62 -6.53
N ARG A 82 -11.57 3.77 -7.11
CA ARG A 82 -12.37 5.00 -6.95
C ARG A 82 -13.75 4.85 -7.57
N ASP A 83 -13.87 4.08 -8.65
CA ASP A 83 -15.15 3.81 -9.32
C ASP A 83 -15.97 2.72 -8.60
N GLN A 84 -15.42 2.08 -7.56
CA GLN A 84 -16.12 1.06 -6.79
C GLN A 84 -16.82 1.64 -5.55
N PRO A 85 -17.95 1.04 -5.12
CA PRO A 85 -18.59 1.41 -3.88
C PRO A 85 -17.68 1.16 -2.67
N VAL A 86 -17.54 2.18 -1.81
CA VAL A 86 -16.61 2.22 -0.66
C VAL A 86 -16.78 1.02 0.31
N HIS A 87 -17.99 0.48 0.44
CA HIS A 87 -18.27 -0.66 1.34
C HIS A 87 -17.53 -1.94 0.92
N THR A 88 -17.30 -2.15 -0.38
CA THR A 88 -16.55 -3.30 -0.90
C THR A 88 -15.07 -3.20 -0.55
N THR A 89 -14.56 -1.98 -0.42
CA THR A 89 -13.15 -1.68 -0.15
C THR A 89 -12.81 -1.79 1.34
N ILE A 90 -13.71 -1.36 2.24
CA ILE A 90 -13.49 -1.37 3.70
C ILE A 90 -13.61 -2.77 4.30
N LEU A 91 -14.52 -3.61 3.80
CA LEU A 91 -14.79 -4.94 4.39
C LEU A 91 -13.86 -6.06 3.88
N GLY A 92 -13.07 -5.82 2.83
CA GLY A 92 -12.22 -6.85 2.19
C GLY A 92 -10.76 -6.44 1.96
N GLY A 93 -10.36 -5.24 2.40
CA GLY A 93 -9.03 -4.68 2.20
C GLY A 93 -8.30 -4.40 3.52
N PRO A 94 -6.97 -4.52 3.55
CA PRO A 94 -6.21 -4.14 4.74
C PRO A 94 -6.33 -2.63 4.96
N LEU A 95 -6.74 -2.27 6.17
CA LEU A 95 -6.76 -0.90 6.66
C LEU A 95 -5.36 -0.46 7.09
N LEU A 96 -5.20 0.84 7.27
CA LEU A 96 -3.96 1.40 7.81
C LEU A 96 -3.58 0.71 9.14
N ALA A 97 -4.58 0.44 9.98
CA ALA A 97 -4.44 -0.29 11.24
C ALA A 97 -3.87 -1.71 11.06
N ASP A 98 -4.31 -2.44 10.03
CA ASP A 98 -3.81 -3.79 9.74
C ASP A 98 -2.32 -3.76 9.35
N ALA A 99 -1.92 -2.73 8.61
CA ALA A 99 -0.52 -2.55 8.25
C ALA A 99 0.38 -2.30 9.48
N PHE A 100 -0.12 -1.53 10.46
CA PHE A 100 0.58 -1.32 11.74
C PHE A 100 0.59 -2.60 12.60
N LEU A 101 -0.52 -3.35 12.63
CA LEU A 101 -0.65 -4.57 13.42
C LEU A 101 0.29 -5.68 12.91
N ASP A 102 0.37 -5.88 11.59
CA ASP A 102 1.30 -6.83 10.96
C ASP A 102 2.77 -6.56 11.35
N ASP A 103 3.18 -5.29 11.40
CA ASP A 103 4.55 -4.91 11.80
C ASP A 103 4.76 -5.12 13.31
N ALA A 104 3.76 -4.81 14.13
CA ALA A 104 3.80 -5.05 15.58
C ALA A 104 3.89 -6.54 15.93
N LEU A 105 3.16 -7.39 15.20
CA LEU A 105 3.22 -8.85 15.37
C LEU A 105 4.58 -9.41 14.95
N ARG A 106 5.13 -8.98 13.80
CA ARG A 106 6.48 -9.37 13.38
C ARG A 106 7.57 -9.00 14.39
N LYS A 107 7.45 -7.82 15.03
CA LYS A 107 8.38 -7.40 16.08
C LYS A 107 8.35 -8.31 17.32
N ARG A 108 7.19 -8.88 17.67
CA ARG A 108 7.10 -9.83 18.80
C ARG A 108 7.83 -11.14 18.50
N ASP A 109 7.65 -11.68 17.30
CA ASP A 109 8.25 -12.96 16.90
C ASP A 109 9.76 -12.86 16.63
N ALA A 110 10.29 -11.65 16.40
CA ALA A 110 11.71 -11.39 16.18
C ALA A 110 12.52 -11.21 17.49
N THR A 111 11.90 -11.34 18.66
CA THR A 111 12.61 -11.28 19.95
C THR A 111 13.21 -12.66 20.25
N PRO A 112 14.54 -12.84 20.27
CA PRO A 112 15.12 -14.13 20.67
C PRO A 112 14.83 -14.36 22.16
N ARG A 113 14.41 -15.58 22.49
CA ARG A 113 14.32 -16.09 23.87
C ARG A 113 15.70 -16.23 24.50
#